data_AF-A0AAV7M4F6-F1
#
_entry.id   AF-A0AAV7M4F6-F1
#
_cell.length_a   1.000
_cell.length_b   1.000
_cell.length_c   1.000
_cell.angle_alpha   90.00
_cell.angle_beta   90.00
_cell.angle_gamma   90.00
#
_symmetry.space_group_name_H-M   'P 1'
#
loop_
_entity.id
_entity.type
_entity.pdbx_description
1 polymer ?
#
loop_
_entity_poly.entity_id
_entity_poly.type
_entity_poly.pdbx_seq_one_letter_code
_entity_poly.pdbx_strand_id
1 'polypeptide(L)'
;MTTTVPSDVGKQLEAQFNDLLGRLETKQMFQSSWDIAAFVIFFTFIGAVLLMIILVLIRCCCCCCCDCESSHQTKGPKHQKIGVDNLAMEP
;
A
#
# COMPACT_ATOMS: atom_id res chain seq x y z
N MET A 1 15.03 8.64 44.62
CA MET A 1 13.91 9.09 43.77
C MET A 1 13.47 7.92 42.91
N THR A 2 12.46 7.18 43.35
CA THR A 2 11.88 6.06 42.61
C THR A 2 10.60 6.56 41.92
N THR A 3 10.64 6.64 40.59
CA THR A 3 9.53 7.04 39.72
C THR A 3 8.45 5.96 39.72
N THR A 4 7.34 6.22 40.41
CA THR A 4 6.10 5.43 40.31
C THR A 4 5.38 5.83 39.02
N VAL A 5 5.37 4.95 38.02
CA VAL A 5 4.49 5.11 36.85
C VAL A 5 3.05 4.92 37.34
N PRO A 6 2.17 5.94 37.29
CA PRO A 6 0.91 5.86 37.98
C PRO A 6 -0.11 5.09 37.14
N SER A 7 -0.75 4.08 37.73
CA SER A 7 -1.96 3.40 37.21
C SER A 7 -3.13 4.35 36.89
N ASP A 8 -2.96 5.64 37.18
CA ASP A 8 -3.88 6.76 36.97
C ASP A 8 -3.90 7.25 35.52
N VAL A 9 -2.76 7.26 34.81
CA VAL A 9 -2.72 7.73 33.40
C VAL A 9 -3.52 6.82 32.47
N GLY A 10 -3.49 5.50 32.69
CA GLY A 10 -4.28 4.56 31.89
C GLY A 10 -5.79 4.76 32.08
N LYS A 11 -6.23 4.99 33.32
CA LYS A 11 -7.63 5.25 33.66
C LYS A 11 -8.11 6.61 33.14
N GLN A 12 -7.27 7.64 33.21
CA GLN A 12 -7.57 8.95 32.63
C GLN A 12 -7.67 8.89 31.11
N LEU A 13 -6.76 8.16 30.46
CA LEU A 13 -6.82 7.91 29.02
C LEU A 13 -8.10 7.16 28.63
N GLU A 14 -8.45 6.09 29.34
CA GLU A 14 -9.68 5.32 29.09
C GLU A 14 -10.93 6.20 29.24
N ALA A 15 -10.99 7.03 30.28
CA ALA A 15 -12.08 7.97 30.50
C ALA A 15 -12.17 9.04 29.39
N GLN A 16 -11.02 9.58 28.94
CA GLN A 16 -10.99 10.54 27.83
C GLN A 16 -11.35 9.89 26.49
N PHE A 17 -10.89 8.65 26.24
CA PHE A 17 -11.29 7.91 25.05
C PHE A 17 -12.79 7.65 25.04
N ASN A 18 -13.39 7.27 26.18
CA ASN A 18 -14.83 7.03 26.26
C ASN A 18 -15.66 8.31 26.12
N ASP A 19 -15.21 9.45 26.66
CA ASP A 19 -15.89 10.75 26.48
C ASP A 19 -15.80 11.22 25.02
N LEU A 20 -14.65 11.02 24.37
CA LEU A 20 -14.47 11.33 22.96
C LEU A 20 -15.30 10.39 22.08
N LEU A 21 -15.26 9.08 22.30
CA LEU A 21 -16.10 8.12 21.57
C LEU A 21 -17.58 8.43 21.76
N GLY A 22 -18.01 8.66 23.00
CA GLY A 22 -19.38 9.04 23.32
C GLY A 22 -19.80 10.33 22.63
N ARG A 23 -18.92 11.33 22.54
CA ARG A 23 -19.20 12.59 21.82
C ARG A 23 -19.16 12.45 20.29
N LEU A 24 -18.32 11.57 19.75
CA LEU A 24 -18.30 11.21 18.33
C LEU A 24 -19.56 10.42 17.92
N GLU A 25 -20.11 9.61 18.82
CA GLU A 25 -21.33 8.85 18.59
C GLU A 25 -22.58 9.73 18.77
N THR A 26 -22.61 10.57 19.82
CA THR A 26 -23.74 11.47 20.13
C THR A 26 -23.82 12.64 19.14
N LYS A 27 -22.69 13.14 18.64
CA LYS A 27 -22.70 13.96 17.42
C LYS A 27 -22.90 13.01 16.24
N GLN A 28 -24.16 12.70 15.94
CA GLN A 28 -24.81 12.41 14.67
C GLN A 28 -23.97 12.37 13.36
N MET A 29 -22.73 11.88 13.35
CA MET A 29 -21.81 11.80 12.21
C MET A 29 -22.12 10.62 11.28
N PHE A 30 -23.29 9.99 11.47
CA PHE A 30 -23.69 8.80 10.72
C PHE A 30 -25.20 8.69 10.44
N GLN A 31 -26.01 9.70 10.77
CA GLN A 31 -27.48 9.57 10.71
C GLN A 31 -28.14 10.24 9.50
N SER A 32 -27.46 11.19 8.85
CA SER A 32 -27.97 11.82 7.62
C SER A 32 -27.57 10.99 6.40
N SER A 33 -28.51 10.74 5.49
CA SER A 33 -28.29 10.07 4.20
C SER A 33 -27.19 10.75 3.36
N TRP A 34 -26.95 12.03 3.61
CA TRP A 34 -25.90 12.80 2.95
C TRP A 34 -24.50 12.52 3.53
N ASP A 35 -24.41 12.24 4.82
CA ASP A 35 -23.14 11.97 5.52
C ASP A 35 -22.60 10.58 5.17
N ILE A 36 -23.48 9.57 5.06
CA ILE A 36 -23.10 8.25 4.55
C ILE A 36 -22.61 8.32 3.10
N ALA A 37 -23.23 9.16 2.26
CA ALA A 37 -22.77 9.38 0.89
C ALA A 37 -21.38 10.03 0.86
N ALA A 38 -21.17 11.06 1.69
CA ALA A 38 -19.87 11.71 1.83
C ALA A 38 -18.79 10.73 2.34
N PHE A 39 -19.13 9.88 3.32
CA PHE A 39 -18.23 8.87 3.86
C PHE A 39 -17.82 7.83 2.82
N VAL A 40 -18.77 7.33 2.00
CA VAL A 40 -18.48 6.39 0.91
C VAL A 40 -17.56 7.02 -0.12
N ILE A 41 -17.78 8.28 -0.50
CA ILE A 41 -16.92 8.98 -1.47
C ILE A 41 -15.51 9.15 -0.90
N PHE A 42 -15.41 9.58 0.36
CA PHE A 42 -14.14 9.75 1.06
C PHE A 42 -13.36 8.44 1.20
N PHE A 43 -14.02 7.37 1.66
CA PHE A 43 -13.41 6.03 1.75
C PHE A 43 -13.03 5.48 0.39
N THR A 44 -13.82 5.72 -0.65
CA THR A 44 -13.49 5.31 -2.02
C THR A 44 -12.24 6.02 -2.50
N PHE A 45 -12.10 7.33 -2.22
CA PHE A 45 -10.92 8.10 -2.58
C PHE A 45 -9.66 7.60 -1.85
N ILE A 46 -9.74 7.45 -0.52
CA ILE A 46 -8.63 6.91 0.28
C ILE A 46 -8.29 5.50 -0.16
N GLY A 47 -9.30 4.65 -0.35
CA GLY A 47 -9.15 3.28 -0.82
C GLY A 47 -8.48 3.22 -2.18
N ALA A 48 -8.84 4.09 -3.12
CA ALA A 48 -8.21 4.18 -4.43
C ALA A 48 -6.74 4.62 -4.32
N VAL A 49 -6.43 5.61 -3.48
CA VAL A 49 -5.04 6.05 -3.24
C VAL A 49 -4.21 4.93 -2.60
N LEU A 50 -4.73 4.28 -1.56
CA LEU A 50 -4.07 3.14 -0.92
C LEU A 50 -3.85 1.99 -1.89
N LEU A 51 -4.86 1.66 -2.70
CA LEU A 51 -4.77 0.64 -3.73
C LEU A 51 -3.72 0.98 -4.77
N MET A 52 -3.66 2.24 -5.23
CA MET A 52 -2.62 2.71 -6.15
C MET A 52 -1.22 2.57 -5.54
N ILE A 53 -1.04 2.96 -4.28
CA ILE A 53 0.23 2.78 -3.55
C ILE A 53 0.60 1.29 -3.49
N ILE A 54 -0.33 0.42 -3.11
CA ILE A 54 -0.09 -1.03 -3.04
C ILE A 54 0.29 -1.59 -4.41
N LEU A 55 -0.41 -1.21 -5.49
CA LEU A 55 -0.08 -1.65 -6.85
C LEU A 55 1.31 -1.17 -7.28
N VAL A 56 1.68 0.07 -6.95
CA VAL A 56 3.02 0.60 -7.20
C VAL A 56 4.06 -0.17 -6.38
N LEU A 57 3.79 -0.48 -5.12
CA LEU A 57 4.69 -1.29 -4.29
C LEU A 57 4.82 -2.72 -4.84
N ILE A 58 3.74 -3.37 -5.29
CA ILE A 58 3.81 -4.69 -5.92
C ILE A 58 4.61 -4.59 -7.22
N ARG A 59 4.34 -3.60 -8.08
CA ARG A 59 5.07 -3.45 -9.35
C ARG A 59 6.53 -3.08 -9.14
N CYS A 60 6.83 -2.19 -8.20
CA CYS A 60 8.17 -1.74 -7.87
C CYS A 60 8.96 -2.81 -7.12
N CYS A 61 8.38 -3.48 -6.12
CA CYS A 61 9.03 -4.59 -5.42
C CYS A 61 9.15 -5.83 -6.32
N CYS A 62 8.17 -6.15 -7.18
CA CYS A 62 8.34 -7.24 -8.14
C CYS A 62 9.31 -6.87 -9.27
N CYS A 63 9.36 -5.62 -9.76
CA CYS A 63 10.38 -5.22 -10.74
C CYS A 63 11.77 -5.12 -10.11
N CYS A 64 11.94 -4.55 -8.93
CA CYS A 64 13.22 -4.48 -8.22
C CYS A 64 13.71 -5.83 -7.68
N CYS A 65 12.81 -6.78 -7.37
CA CYS A 65 13.21 -8.16 -7.03
C CYS A 65 13.39 -9.05 -8.27
N CYS A 66 12.74 -8.77 -9.40
CA CYS A 66 12.98 -9.48 -10.67
C CYS A 66 14.16 -8.91 -11.48
N ASP A 67 14.61 -7.68 -11.20
CA ASP A 67 15.86 -7.14 -11.76
C ASP A 67 17.12 -7.58 -10.99
N CYS A 68 16.94 -8.17 -9.79
CA CYS A 68 18.02 -8.88 -9.09
C CYS A 68 18.21 -10.33 -9.57
N GLU A 69 17.54 -10.72 -10.67
CA GLU A 69 17.92 -11.88 -11.49
C GLU A 69 18.39 -11.43 -12.89
N SER A 70 18.85 -10.18 -13.03
CA SER A 70 19.60 -9.71 -14.20
C SER A 70 21.06 -10.20 -14.20
N SER A 71 21.33 -11.35 -13.56
CA SER A 71 22.43 -12.24 -13.91
C SER A 71 21.95 -13.52 -14.63
N HIS A 72 20.65 -13.79 -14.74
CA HIS A 72 20.17 -14.96 -15.49
C HIS A 72 18.68 -14.86 -15.89
N GLN A 73 18.42 -14.74 -17.20
CA GLN A 73 17.22 -15.28 -17.88
C GLN A 73 15.85 -14.53 -17.88
N THR A 74 15.56 -13.96 -19.08
CA THR A 74 14.29 -14.08 -19.87
C THR A 74 13.12 -13.15 -19.46
N LYS A 75 12.51 -12.30 -20.30
CA LYS A 75 11.75 -12.59 -21.55
C LYS A 75 11.43 -11.28 -22.31
N GLY A 76 12.12 -11.02 -23.42
CA GLY A 76 11.59 -10.30 -24.58
C GLY A 76 11.50 -11.28 -25.76
N PRO A 77 10.70 -11.02 -26.82
CA PRO A 77 10.68 -11.89 -27.99
C PRO A 77 12.10 -11.99 -28.53
N LYS A 78 12.70 -13.18 -28.39
CA LYS A 78 14.05 -13.47 -28.85
C LYS A 78 14.01 -13.35 -30.37
N HIS A 79 14.39 -12.18 -30.91
CA HIS A 79 14.89 -12.15 -32.28
C HIS A 79 16.12 -13.05 -32.27
N GLN A 80 15.91 -14.28 -32.73
CA GLN A 80 16.99 -15.20 -33.04
C GLN A 80 17.83 -14.46 -34.09
N LYS A 81 19.01 -13.98 -33.69
CA LYS A 81 19.96 -13.44 -34.65
C LYS A 81 20.45 -14.64 -35.46
N ILE A 82 19.75 -14.90 -36.57
CA ILE A 82 20.15 -15.92 -37.53
C ILE A 82 21.30 -15.30 -38.32
N GLY A 83 22.53 -15.60 -37.92
CA GLY A 83 23.68 -15.40 -38.79
C GLY A 83 23.62 -16.45 -39.89
N VAL A 84 23.64 -16.04 -41.15
CA VAL A 84 23.89 -16.96 -42.26
C VAL A 84 25.41 -17.12 -42.33
N ASP A 85 25.90 -18.31 -42.03
CA ASP A 85 27.31 -18.63 -42.26
C ASP A 85 27.58 -18.56 -43.77
N ASN A 86 28.46 -17.64 -44.16
CA ASN A 86 28.92 -17.52 -45.54
C ASN A 86 29.97 -18.61 -45.81
N LEU A 87 29.52 -19.76 -46.32
CA LEU A 87 30.38 -20.86 -46.77
C LEU A 87 31.19 -20.52 -48.04
N ALA A 88 31.02 -19.34 -48.63
CA ALA A 88 31.80 -18.88 -49.79
C ALA A 88 33.25 -18.47 -49.45
N MET A 89 33.67 -18.64 -48.19
CA MET A 89 35.00 -18.27 -47.69
C MET A 89 35.86 -19.50 -47.35
N GLU A 90 35.61 -20.62 -48.01
CA GLU A 90 36.56 -21.73 -48.10
C GLU A 90 37.54 -21.41 -49.25
N PRO A 91 38.86 -21.47 -49.04
CA PRO A 91 39.85 -21.09 -50.06
C PRO A 91 39.87 -22.01 -51.28
#